data_AF-P45509-F1
#
_entry.id   AF-P45509-F1
#
_cell.length_a   1.000
_cell.length_b   1.000
_cell.length_c   1.000
_cell.angle_alpha   90.00
_cell.angle_beta   90.00
_cell.angle_gamma   90.00
#
_symmetry.space_group_name_H-M   'P 1'
#
loop_
_entity.id
_entity.type
_entity.pdbx_description
1 polymer ?
#
loop_
_entity_poly.entity_id
_entity_poly.type
_entity_poly.pdbx_seq_one_letter_code
_entity_poly.pdbx_strand_id
1 'polypeptide(L)'
;ISHIAEASESRFVMEDWHNFGSDYDKTLMAWHERFNQAWPELSSRYSATFRRMFNYYLCACAGAFRARDIELWQVLFSRGVEGGIRVYR
;
A
#
# COMPACT_ATOMS: atom_id res chain seq x y z
N ILE A 1 -11.49 8.11 5.52
CA ILE A 1 -12.47 7.48 4.60
C ILE A 1 -13.42 8.50 3.96
N SER A 2 -13.86 9.55 4.67
CA SER A 2 -14.85 10.53 4.20
C SER A 2 -14.56 11.08 2.80
N HIS A 3 -13.33 11.47 2.52
CA HIS A 3 -12.97 12.05 1.22
C HIS A 3 -13.28 11.12 0.03
N ILE A 4 -13.04 9.81 0.17
CA ILE A 4 -13.35 8.84 -0.89
C ILE A 4 -14.86 8.66 -1.02
N ALA A 5 -15.57 8.54 0.11
CA ALA A 5 -17.02 8.37 0.12
C ALA A 5 -17.73 9.58 -0.49
N GLU A 6 -17.48 10.78 0.02
CA GLU A 6 -18.11 12.03 -0.44
C GLU A 6 -17.84 12.30 -1.92
N ALA A 7 -16.61 12.06 -2.39
CA ALA A 7 -16.28 12.28 -3.80
C ALA A 7 -16.91 11.25 -4.75
N SER A 8 -17.24 10.05 -4.27
CA SER A 8 -17.76 8.95 -5.09
C SER A 8 -19.27 8.78 -5.04
N GLU A 9 -19.93 9.24 -3.96
CA GLU A 9 -21.35 9.00 -3.65
C GLU A 9 -22.31 9.37 -4.80
N SER A 10 -22.11 10.52 -5.43
CA SER A 10 -22.97 11.00 -6.53
C SER A 10 -22.70 10.32 -7.88
N ARG A 11 -21.68 9.45 -7.97
CA ARG A 11 -21.16 8.92 -9.24
C ARG A 11 -21.24 7.40 -9.33
N PHE A 12 -21.03 6.72 -8.22
CA PHE A 12 -20.87 5.28 -8.18
C PHE A 12 -21.54 4.67 -6.95
N VAL A 13 -21.95 3.43 -7.11
CA VAL A 13 -22.22 2.52 -5.99
C VAL A 13 -20.88 1.93 -5.55
N MET A 14 -20.60 1.97 -4.25
CA MET A 14 -19.45 1.32 -3.66
C MET A 14 -19.81 -0.13 -3.33
N GLU A 15 -19.29 -1.06 -4.12
CA GLU A 15 -19.67 -2.48 -4.08
C GLU A 15 -18.86 -3.28 -3.06
N ASP A 16 -17.60 -2.90 -2.83
CA ASP A 16 -16.73 -3.55 -1.86
C ASP A 16 -15.65 -2.58 -1.37
N TRP A 17 -15.23 -2.76 -0.11
CA TRP A 17 -14.12 -2.06 0.50
C TRP A 17 -13.27 -3.06 1.28
N HIS A 18 -12.13 -3.41 0.72
CA HIS A 18 -11.20 -4.37 1.30
C HIS A 18 -9.97 -3.65 1.86
N ASN A 19 -9.70 -3.86 3.16
CA ASN A 19 -8.48 -3.40 3.81
C ASN A 19 -7.53 -4.57 4.12
N PHE A 20 -6.32 -4.49 3.60
CA PHE A 20 -5.23 -5.46 3.83
C PHE A 20 -3.91 -4.73 4.13
N GLY A 21 -3.97 -3.60 4.84
CA GLY A 21 -2.81 -2.80 5.23
C GLY A 21 -1.70 -3.58 5.93
N SER A 22 -2.04 -4.61 6.72
CA SER A 22 -1.05 -5.48 7.38
C SER A 22 -0.14 -6.23 6.40
N ASP A 23 -0.59 -6.49 5.17
CA ASP A 23 0.24 -7.14 4.16
C ASP A 23 1.26 -6.19 3.53
N TYR A 24 1.05 -4.87 3.67
CA TYR A 24 2.02 -3.90 3.19
C TYR A 24 3.29 -3.87 4.06
N ASP A 25 3.19 -4.17 5.37
CA ASP A 25 4.38 -4.44 6.20
C ASP A 25 5.26 -5.53 5.57
N LYS A 26 4.66 -6.70 5.28
CA LYS A 26 5.37 -7.83 4.66
C LYS A 26 6.02 -7.43 3.34
N THR A 27 5.30 -6.67 2.52
CA THR A 27 5.77 -6.18 1.22
C THR A 27 6.98 -5.24 1.38
N LEU A 28 6.90 -4.27 2.29
CA LEU A 28 7.98 -3.32 2.54
C LEU A 28 9.22 -4.01 3.13
N MET A 29 9.03 -4.99 4.01
CA MET A 29 10.13 -5.77 4.56
C MET A 29 10.80 -6.65 3.49
N ALA A 30 10.01 -7.24 2.56
CA ALA A 30 10.56 -7.97 1.42
C ALA A 30 11.37 -7.05 0.49
N TRP A 31 10.90 -5.83 0.24
CA TRP A 31 11.66 -4.84 -0.55
C TRP A 31 12.92 -4.39 0.18
N HIS A 32 12.87 -4.17 1.49
CA HIS A 32 14.02 -3.80 2.30
C HIS A 32 15.12 -4.86 2.28
N GLU A 33 14.73 -6.14 2.40
CA GLU A 33 15.66 -7.26 2.28
C GLU A 33 16.32 -7.30 0.90
N ARG A 34 15.51 -7.28 -0.17
CA ARG A 34 16.01 -7.32 -1.55
C ARG A 34 16.89 -6.12 -1.88
N PHE A 35 16.55 -4.93 -1.38
CA PHE A 35 17.34 -3.72 -1.57
C PHE A 35 18.73 -3.85 -0.95
N ASN A 36 18.83 -4.35 0.30
CA ASN A 36 20.12 -4.52 0.96
C ASN A 36 20.95 -5.65 0.35
N GLN A 37 20.30 -6.73 -0.13
CA GLN A 37 20.98 -7.80 -0.87
C GLN A 37 21.57 -7.27 -2.19
N ALA A 38 20.83 -6.42 -2.92
CA ALA A 38 21.29 -5.82 -4.18
C ALA A 38 22.27 -4.64 -3.98
N TRP A 39 22.52 -4.19 -2.74
CA TRP A 39 23.31 -2.99 -2.50
C TRP A 39 24.72 -3.00 -3.11
N PRO A 40 25.49 -4.11 -3.11
CA PRO A 40 26.81 -4.14 -3.75
C PRO A 40 26.79 -3.77 -5.24
N GLU A 41 25.72 -4.13 -5.95
CA GLU A 41 25.54 -3.78 -7.37
C GLU A 41 25.08 -2.32 -7.55
N LEU A 42 24.34 -1.80 -6.57
CA LEU A 42 23.76 -0.44 -6.60
C LEU A 42 24.73 0.63 -6.08
N SER A 43 25.72 0.26 -5.27
CA SER A 43 26.55 1.23 -4.52
C SER A 43 27.45 2.11 -5.38
N SER A 44 27.70 1.73 -6.63
CA SER A 44 28.42 2.57 -7.61
C SER A 44 27.56 3.70 -8.18
N ARG A 45 26.22 3.55 -8.14
CA ARG A 45 25.25 4.51 -8.69
C ARG A 45 24.62 5.40 -7.63
N TYR A 46 24.56 4.94 -6.38
CA TYR A 46 23.90 5.63 -5.30
C TYR A 46 24.83 5.87 -4.12
N SER A 47 24.65 7.01 -3.44
CA SER A 47 25.46 7.37 -2.29
C SER A 47 25.08 6.57 -1.03
N ALA A 48 26.00 6.47 -0.08
CA ALA A 48 25.71 5.91 1.24
C ALA A 48 24.58 6.68 1.97
N THR A 49 24.46 7.99 1.72
CA THR A 49 23.34 8.81 2.23
C THR A 49 22.01 8.33 1.67
N PHE A 50 21.94 8.05 0.36
CA PHE A 50 20.75 7.48 -0.26
C PHE A 50 20.40 6.12 0.36
N ARG A 51 21.38 5.23 0.56
CA ARG A 51 21.14 3.93 1.22
C ARG A 51 20.47 4.12 2.58
N ARG A 52 21.00 5.01 3.42
CA ARG A 52 20.45 5.27 4.75
C ARG A 52 19.03 5.82 4.68
N MET A 53 18.79 6.80 3.81
CA MET A 53 17.47 7.38 3.60
C MET A 53 16.46 6.32 3.14
N PHE A 54 16.83 5.50 2.15
CA PHE A 54 15.91 4.52 1.58
C PHE A 54 15.61 3.37 2.55
N ASN A 55 16.59 2.93 3.33
CA ASN A 55 16.35 1.99 4.44
C ASN A 55 15.42 2.59 5.49
N TYR A 56 15.63 3.85 5.88
CA TYR A 56 14.75 4.54 6.83
C TYR A 56 13.32 4.62 6.31
N TYR A 57 13.14 5.03 5.05
CA TYR A 57 11.83 5.09 4.39
C TYR A 57 11.11 3.74 4.46
N LEU A 58 11.76 2.65 4.03
CA LEU A 58 11.13 1.32 4.00
C LEU A 58 10.75 0.85 5.42
N CYS A 59 11.66 0.97 6.39
CA CYS A 59 11.41 0.51 7.76
C CYS A 59 10.37 1.38 8.48
N ALA A 60 10.39 2.70 8.29
CA ALA A 60 9.41 3.60 8.91
C ALA A 60 8.01 3.34 8.36
N CYS A 61 7.86 3.19 7.04
CA CYS A 61 6.57 2.85 6.42
C CYS A 61 6.11 1.45 6.85
N ALA A 62 7.00 0.46 6.93
CA ALA A 62 6.65 -0.88 7.41
C ALA A 62 6.12 -0.82 8.85
N GLY A 63 6.77 -0.02 9.70
CA GLY A 63 6.32 0.25 11.07
C GLY A 63 4.94 0.90 11.12
N ALA A 64 4.67 1.89 10.27
CA ALA A 64 3.37 2.57 10.20
C ALA A 64 2.23 1.61 9.78
N PHE A 65 2.44 0.76 8.77
CA PHE A 65 1.48 -0.27 8.38
C PHE A 65 1.30 -1.33 9.47
N ARG A 66 2.39 -1.79 10.10
CA ARG A 66 2.35 -2.76 11.21
C ARG A 66 1.58 -2.22 12.41
N ALA A 67 1.75 -0.93 12.71
CA ALA A 67 1.07 -0.23 13.79
C ALA A 67 -0.38 0.14 13.45
N ARG A 68 -0.84 -0.10 12.22
CA ARG A 68 -2.18 0.30 11.72
C ARG A 68 -2.42 1.81 11.79
N ASP A 69 -1.34 2.59 11.68
CA ASP A 69 -1.40 4.05 11.59
C ASP A 69 -1.78 4.51 10.18
N ILE A 70 -1.46 3.68 9.18
CA ILE A 70 -1.88 3.84 7.79
C ILE A 70 -2.45 2.52 7.25
N GLU A 71 -3.29 2.64 6.22
CA GLU A 71 -4.09 1.53 5.69
C GLU A 71 -3.89 1.36 4.18
N LEU A 72 -4.22 0.18 3.66
CA LEU A 72 -4.19 -0.12 2.23
C LEU A 72 -5.56 -0.64 1.79
N TRP A 73 -6.24 0.13 0.94
CA TRP A 73 -7.60 -0.18 0.51
C TRP A 73 -7.67 -0.56 -0.97
N GLN A 74 -8.39 -1.63 -1.27
CA GLN A 74 -9.02 -1.85 -2.57
C GLN A 74 -10.50 -1.50 -2.45
N VAL A 75 -10.99 -0.63 -3.32
CA VAL A 75 -12.39 -0.22 -3.35
C VAL A 75 -12.95 -0.54 -4.72
N LEU A 76 -14.03 -1.33 -4.76
CA LEU A 76 -14.74 -1.65 -5.99
C LEU A 76 -15.93 -0.69 -6.14
N PHE A 77 -16.02 -0.06 -7.31
CA PHE A 77 -17.10 0.83 -7.68
C PHE A 77 -17.84 0.31 -8.91
N SER A 78 -19.16 0.53 -8.95
CA SER A 78 -20.00 0.27 -10.12
C SER A 78 -21.02 1.40 -10.33
N ARG A 79 -21.86 1.29 -11.37
CA ARG A 79 -23.03 2.19 -11.57
C ARG A 79 -24.35 1.57 -11.09
N GLY A 80 -24.29 0.56 -10.21
CA GLY A 80 -25.43 -0.23 -9.78
C GLY A 80 -25.66 -1.43 -10.68
N VAL A 81 -24.80 -2.44 -10.57
CA VAL A 81 -24.96 -3.70 -11.32
C VAL A 81 -26.17 -4.47 -10.77
N GLU A 82 -27.11 -4.82 -11.64
CA GLU A 82 -28.28 -5.62 -11.26
C GLU A 82 -27.84 -6.98 -10.71
N GLY A 83 -28.41 -7.39 -9.57
CA GLY A 83 -28.01 -8.61 -8.86
C GLY A 83 -26.74 -8.46 -8.00
N GLY A 84 -26.06 -7.31 -8.05
CA GLY A 84 -24.85 -7.03 -7.27
C GLY A 84 -23.61 -7.79 -7.74
N ILE A 85 -22.49 -7.59 -7.04
CA ILE A 85 -21.20 -8.21 -7.38
C ILE A 85 -20.70 -9.06 -6.21
N ARG A 86 -20.33 -10.31 -6.49
CA ARG A 86 -19.55 -11.15 -5.56
C ARG A 86 -18.07 -10.88 -5.78
N VAL A 87 -17.47 -10.11 -4.88
CA VAL A 87 -16.06 -9.72 -4.96
C VAL A 87 -15.18 -10.77 -4.31
N TYR A 88 -14.15 -11.22 -5.04
CA TYR A 88 -13.14 -12.15 -4.52
C TYR A 88 -12.20 -11.44 -3.55
N ARG A 89 -11.72 -12.20 -2.54
CA ARG A 89 -10.80 -11.74 -1.51
C ARG A 89 -9.73 -12.78 -1.28
#